data_AF-A0A453D849-F1
#
_entry.id   AF-A0A453D849-F1
#
_cell.length_a   1.000
_cell.length_b   1.000
_cell.length_c   1.000
_cell.angle_alpha   90.00
_cell.angle_beta   90.00
_cell.angle_gamma   90.00
#
_symmetry.space_group_name_H-M   'P 1'
#
loop_
_entity.id
_entity.type
_entity.pdbx_description
1 polymer ?
#
loop_
_entity_poly.entity_id
_entity_poly.type
_entity_poly.pdbx_seq_one_letter_code
_entity_poly.pdbx_strand_id
1 'polypeptide(L)'
;LLTMFSEKNLNFQMESNPIRGSILWKMVSQSDQEPSLEPYILFVLQAEEFCDLISSGKFFNHVLEARSHYPTFTICYVTHKLTKYIYDR
;
A
#
# COMPACT_ATOMS: atom_id res chain seq x y z
N LEU A 1 12.24 4.53 5.61
CA LEU A 1 10.94 5.10 5.20
C LEU A 1 10.49 6.21 6.14
N LEU A 2 10.28 5.94 7.43
CA LEU A 2 9.81 6.96 8.40
C LEU A 2 10.74 8.18 8.49
N THR A 3 12.07 7.97 8.46
CA THR A 3 13.04 9.06 8.39
C THR A 3 12.80 9.97 7.19
N MET A 4 12.60 9.39 6.00
CA MET A 4 12.29 10.16 4.78
C MET A 4 10.97 10.93 4.91
N PHE A 5 9.96 10.36 5.58
CA PHE A 5 8.71 11.08 5.84
C PHE A 5 8.96 12.30 6.74
N SER A 6 9.72 12.13 7.81
CA SER A 6 10.10 13.24 8.70
C SER A 6 10.91 14.32 7.97
N GLU A 7 11.91 13.94 7.16
CA GLU A 7 12.73 14.87 6.38
C GLU A 7 11.93 15.65 5.33
N LYS A 8 10.83 15.07 4.82
CA LYS A 8 9.92 15.71 3.87
C LYS A 8 8.77 16.47 4.55
N ASN A 9 8.79 16.60 5.88
CA ASN A 9 7.73 17.22 6.68
C ASN A 9 6.36 16.59 6.42
N LEU A 10 6.31 15.29 6.16
CA LEU A 10 5.07 14.53 6.03
C LEU A 10 4.57 14.13 7.41
N ASN A 11 3.30 14.41 7.68
CA ASN A 11 2.64 13.95 8.90
C ASN A 11 2.36 12.44 8.78
N PHE A 12 2.81 11.66 9.75
CA PHE A 12 2.54 10.22 9.81
C PHE A 12 2.26 9.78 11.25
N GLN A 13 1.49 8.70 11.38
CA GLN A 13 1.19 8.05 12.65
C GLN A 13 1.40 6.55 12.51
N MET A 14 1.93 5.92 13.55
CA MET A 14 2.06 4.47 13.63
C MET A 14 0.89 3.92 14.43
N GLU A 15 -0.06 3.31 13.72
CA GLU A 15 -1.25 2.69 14.31
C GLU A 15 -1.32 1.22 13.92
N SER A 16 -2.07 0.44 14.70
CA SER A 16 -2.38 -0.94 14.31
C SER A 16 -3.26 -0.93 13.06
N ASN A 17 -2.86 -1.70 12.05
CA ASN A 17 -3.64 -1.87 10.83
C ASN A 17 -4.21 -3.30 10.80
N PRO A 18 -5.54 -3.46 10.56
CA PRO A 18 -6.19 -4.76 10.34
C PRO A 18 -5.45 -5.66 9.35
N ILE A 19 -4.78 -5.09 8.36
CA ILE A 19 -4.03 -5.83 7.34
C ILE A 19 -2.54 -5.55 7.50
N ARG A 20 -1.79 -6.62 7.78
CA ARG A 20 -0.34 -6.55 8.01
C ARG A 20 0.41 -6.06 6.77
N GLY A 21 1.50 -5.32 6.99
CA GLY A 21 2.39 -4.90 5.90
C GLY A 21 1.82 -3.78 5.03
N SER A 22 0.83 -3.04 5.54
CA SER A 22 0.15 -1.99 4.80
C SER A 22 0.39 -0.60 5.38
N ILE A 23 0.35 0.40 4.50
CA ILE A 23 0.43 1.83 4.82
C ILE A 23 -0.84 2.48 4.29
N LEU A 24 -1.57 3.18 5.14
CA LEU A 24 -2.70 4.01 4.71
C LEU A 24 -2.17 5.39 4.35
N TRP A 25 -2.54 5.87 3.18
CA TRP A 25 -2.19 7.20 2.70
C TRP A 25 -3.46 7.99 2.41
N LYS A 26 -3.61 9.13 3.09
CA LYS A 26 -4.71 10.07 2.88
C LYS A 26 -4.11 11.43 2.63
N MET A 27 -4.54 12.08 1.57
CA MET A 27 -4.25 13.49 1.36
C MET A 27 -5.38 14.28 2.01
N VAL A 28 -5.04 15.19 2.92
CA VAL A 28 -6.01 16.07 3.58
C VAL A 28 -5.98 17.40 2.84
N SER A 29 -7.09 17.78 2.20
CA SER A 29 -7.22 19.12 1.63
C SER A 29 -7.29 20.15 2.76
N GLN A 30 -6.68 21.32 2.55
CA GLN A 30 -6.68 22.40 3.54
C GLN A 30 -7.96 23.26 3.46
N SER A 31 -8.80 23.02 2.46
CA SER A 31 -10.04 23.75 2.20
C SER A 31 -11.16 22.78 1.85
N ASP A 32 -12.35 23.05 2.37
CA ASP A 32 -13.60 22.32 2.05
C ASP A 32 -14.03 22.50 0.58
N GLN A 33 -13.37 23.40 -0.16
CA GLN A 33 -13.62 23.66 -1.59
C GLN A 33 -12.75 22.82 -2.54
N GLU A 34 -11.72 22.14 -2.03
CA GLU A 34 -10.89 21.26 -2.85
C GLU A 34 -11.48 19.85 -2.95
N PRO A 35 -11.44 19.21 -4.13
CA PRO A 35 -11.89 17.84 -4.28
C PRO A 35 -11.10 16.92 -3.35
N SER A 36 -11.82 16.06 -2.61
CA SER A 36 -11.19 15.04 -1.79
C SER A 36 -10.30 14.17 -2.67
N LEU A 37 -9.00 14.20 -2.42
CA LEU A 37 -8.04 13.35 -3.10
C LEU A 37 -8.29 11.88 -2.72
N GLU A 38 -8.12 10.99 -3.69
CA GLU A 38 -8.39 9.56 -3.51
C GLU A 38 -7.44 8.98 -2.43
N PRO A 39 -7.96 8.25 -1.43
CA PRO A 39 -7.12 7.61 -0.43
C PRO A 39 -6.53 6.30 -0.97
N TYR A 40 -5.35 5.93 -0.49
CA TYR A 40 -4.63 4.75 -0.94
C TYR A 40 -4.27 3.82 0.22
N ILE A 41 -4.37 2.52 -0.02
CA ILE A 41 -3.73 1.51 0.81
C ILE A 41 -2.56 0.92 0.03
N LEU A 42 -1.37 1.04 0.58
CA LEU A 42 -0.13 0.58 -0.04
C LEU A 42 0.41 -0.65 0.69
N PHE A 43 0.55 -1.75 -0.03
CA PHE A 43 1.26 -2.95 0.41
C PHE A 43 2.70 -2.92 -0.08
N VAL A 44 3.66 -3.00 0.84
CA VAL A 44 5.09 -3.04 0.51
C VAL A 44 5.58 -4.46 0.74
N LEU A 45 5.89 -5.17 -0.35
CA LEU A 45 6.26 -6.58 -0.33
C LEU A 45 7.65 -6.78 -0.93
N GLN A 46 8.39 -7.77 -0.45
CA GLN A 46 9.52 -8.33 -1.20
C GLN A 46 9.02 -9.04 -2.45
N ALA A 47 9.89 -9.21 -3.44
CA ALA A 47 9.55 -9.92 -4.68
C ALA A 47 9.10 -11.36 -4.40
N GLU A 48 9.81 -12.03 -3.50
CA GLU A 48 9.48 -13.38 -3.00
C GLU A 48 8.04 -13.43 -2.48
N GLU A 49 7.67 -12.52 -1.57
CA GLU A 49 6.34 -12.47 -0.95
C GLU A 49 5.24 -12.21 -1.98
N PHE A 50 5.51 -11.32 -2.94
CA PHE A 50 4.56 -11.04 -4.02
C PHE A 50 4.41 -12.25 -4.95
N CYS A 51 5.51 -12.87 -5.36
CA CYS A 51 5.48 -14.08 -6.19
C CYS A 51 4.75 -15.24 -5.50
N ASP A 52 4.93 -15.41 -4.20
CA ASP A 52 4.20 -16.40 -3.40
C ASP A 52 2.70 -16.08 -3.33
N LEU A 53 2.33 -14.81 -3.17
CA LEU A 53 0.93 -14.36 -3.18
C LEU A 53 0.24 -14.64 -4.52
N ILE A 54 0.94 -14.42 -5.64
CA ILE A 54 0.44 -14.72 -6.99
C ILE A 54 0.36 -16.23 -7.21
N SER A 55 1.46 -16.95 -6.99
CA SER A 55 1.57 -18.39 -7.31
C SER A 55 0.66 -19.27 -6.46
N SER A 56 0.37 -18.85 -5.22
CA SER A 56 -0.60 -19.53 -4.34
C SER A 56 -2.07 -19.24 -4.69
N GLY A 57 -2.34 -18.38 -5.69
CA GLY A 57 -3.70 -18.00 -6.08
C GLY A 57 -4.43 -17.10 -5.07
N LYS A 58 -3.72 -16.58 -4.05
CA LYS A 58 -4.32 -15.81 -2.94
C LYS A 58 -4.48 -14.32 -3.24
N PHE A 59 -3.89 -13.82 -4.33
CA PHE A 59 -3.90 -12.40 -4.69
C PHE A 59 -5.30 -11.77 -4.67
N PHE A 60 -6.28 -12.38 -5.36
CA PHE A 60 -7.63 -11.82 -5.42
C PHE A 60 -8.31 -11.82 -4.05
N ASN A 61 -8.10 -12.85 -3.23
CA ASN A 61 -8.63 -12.89 -1.87
C ASN A 61 -8.06 -11.76 -1.01
N HIS A 62 -6.75 -11.49 -1.14
CA HIS A 62 -6.10 -10.37 -0.45
C HIS A 62 -6.65 -9.01 -0.92
N VAL A 63 -6.91 -8.84 -2.23
CA VAL A 63 -7.58 -7.64 -2.77
C VAL A 63 -9.01 -7.49 -2.21
N LEU A 64 -9.77 -8.59 -2.13
CA LEU A 64 -11.13 -8.58 -1.58
C LEU A 64 -11.14 -8.23 -0.09
N GLU A 65 -10.19 -8.76 0.68
CA GLU A 65 -10.00 -8.44 2.09
C GLU A 65 -9.65 -6.96 2.28
N ALA A 66 -8.68 -6.44 1.52
CA ALA A 66 -8.32 -5.02 1.53
C ALA A 66 -9.52 -4.13 1.20
N ARG A 67 -10.30 -4.47 0.18
CA ARG A 67 -11.51 -3.73 -0.18
C ARG A 67 -12.61 -3.84 0.88
N SER A 68 -12.70 -4.96 1.60
CA SER A 68 -13.67 -5.12 2.69
C SER A 68 -13.36 -4.19 3.88
N HIS A 69 -12.08 -4.01 4.20
CA HIS A 69 -11.64 -3.11 5.28
C HIS A 69 -11.59 -1.64 4.84
N TYR A 70 -11.27 -1.38 3.57
CA TYR A 70 -11.04 -0.05 3.03
C TYR A 70 -11.79 0.15 1.69
N PRO A 71 -13.13 0.21 1.72
CA PRO A 71 -13.95 0.18 0.51
C PRO A 71 -13.78 1.39 -0.42
N THR A 72 -13.31 2.52 0.11
CA THR A 72 -13.11 3.77 -0.65
C THR A 72 -11.65 4.00 -1.05
N PHE A 73 -10.75 3.06 -0.76
CA PHE A 73 -9.32 3.24 -0.99
C PHE A 73 -8.90 2.55 -2.28
N THR A 74 -8.01 3.22 -3.03
CA THR A 74 -7.28 2.60 -4.13
C THR A 74 -6.20 1.68 -3.58
N ILE A 75 -6.18 0.43 -4.04
CA ILE A 75 -5.26 -0.60 -3.58
C ILE A 75 -3.99 -0.58 -4.43
N CYS A 76 -2.85 -0.39 -3.79
CA CYS A 76 -1.53 -0.35 -4.44
C CYS A 76 -0.59 -1.41 -3.87
N TYR A 77 0.25 -1.97 -4.75
CA TYR A 77 1.34 -2.86 -4.38
C TYR A 77 2.65 -2.26 -4.86
N VAL A 78 3.64 -2.15 -3.97
CA VAL A 78 5.02 -1.83 -4.32
C VAL A 78 5.87 -3.04 -3.97
N THR A 79 6.49 -3.61 -4.99
CA THR A 79 7.27 -4.84 -4.86
C THR A 79 8.76 -4.53 -4.96
N HIS A 80 9.50 -4.76 -3.88
CA HIS A 80 10.94 -4.54 -3.83
C HIS A 80 11.69 -5.66 -4.55
N LYS A 81 12.73 -5.33 -5.34
CA LYS A 81 13.59 -6.27 -6.08
C LYS A 81 12.88 -7.18 -7.11
N LEU A 82 11.65 -6.85 -7.52
CA LEU A 82 10.88 -7.64 -8.50
C LEU A 82 11.64 -7.83 -9.83
N THR A 83 12.50 -6.87 -10.19
CA THR A 83 13.34 -6.91 -11.40
C THR A 83 14.12 -8.21 -11.54
N LYS A 84 14.61 -8.81 -10.44
CA LYS A 84 15.31 -10.11 -10.50
C LYS A 84 14.42 -11.22 -11.06
N TYR A 85 13.15 -11.25 -10.67
CA TYR A 85 12.18 -12.25 -11.12
C TYR A 85 11.65 -12.01 -12.53
N ILE A 86 11.75 -10.77 -13.03
CA ILE A 86 11.29 -10.42 -14.40
C ILE A 86 12.41 -10.62 -15.42
N TYR A 87 13.65 -10.28 -15.06
CA TYR A 87 14.76 -10.16 -16.00
C TYR A 87 15.87 -11.20 -15.83
N ASP A 88 15.97 -11.93 -14.71
CA ASP A 88 16.79 -13.15 -14.69
C ASP A 88 16.00 -14.29 -15.37
N ARG A 89 16.18 -14.39 -16.69
CA ARG A 89 15.92 -15.60 -17.47
C ARG A 89 17.21 -16.36 -17.72
#